data_AF-A0A4U7EZ56-F1
#
_entry.id   AF-A0A4U7EZ56-F1
#
_cell.length_a   1.000
_cell.length_b   1.000
_cell.length_c   1.000
_cell.angle_alpha   90.00
_cell.angle_beta   90.00
_cell.angle_gamma   90.00
#
_symmetry.space_group_name_H-M   'P 1'
#
loop_
_entity.id
_entity.type
_entity.pdbx_description
1 polymer ?
#
loop_
_entity_poly.entity_id
_entity_poly.type
_entity_poly.pdbx_seq_one_letter_code
_entity_poly.pdbx_strand_id
1 'polypeptide(L)' 'MSREDRDDDVRSRANEPREGDGDESQWRFSVDEVGPNGVTEDTHTPADEPIEPGTIDLEHAVFVGLGVALTVGVFVLGF' A
#
# COMPACT_ATOMS: atom_id res chain seq x y z
N MET A 1 8.65 -22.06 -32.25
CA MET A 1 7.37 -21.64 -31.63
C MET A 1 7.13 -22.63 -30.50
N SER A 2 7.81 -22.65 -29.37
CA SER A 2 8.39 -21.62 -28.48
C SER A 2 7.34 -20.89 -27.63
N ARG A 3 7.19 -21.38 -26.39
CA ARG A 3 7.10 -20.63 -25.12
C ARG A 3 5.81 -19.93 -24.66
N GLU A 4 4.67 -20.05 -25.31
CA GLU A 4 3.47 -19.36 -24.80
C GLU A 4 2.63 -20.13 -23.75
N ASP A 5 2.67 -21.46 -23.66
CA ASP A 5 1.69 -22.21 -22.83
C ASP A 5 2.09 -22.45 -21.35
N ARG A 6 3.26 -21.96 -20.88
CA ARG A 6 3.73 -22.25 -19.50
C ARG A 6 3.47 -21.15 -18.49
N ASP A 7 3.12 -19.95 -18.95
CA ASP A 7 2.96 -18.79 -18.08
C ASP A 7 1.54 -18.71 -17.47
N ASP A 8 0.55 -19.38 -18.07
CA ASP A 8 -0.83 -19.40 -17.59
C ASP A 8 -1.04 -20.38 -16.40
N ASP A 9 -0.30 -21.49 -16.38
CA ASP A 9 -0.35 -22.47 -15.27
C ASP A 9 0.16 -21.89 -13.93
N VAL A 10 1.13 -20.97 -13.98
CA VAL A 10 1.69 -20.32 -12.78
C VAL A 10 0.69 -19.35 -12.16
N ARG A 11 -0.12 -18.69 -12.98
CA ARG A 11 -1.17 -17.76 -12.52
C ARG A 11 -2.35 -18.50 -11.89
N SER A 12 -2.76 -19.63 -12.45
CA SER A 12 -3.84 -20.45 -11.87
C SER A 12 -3.50 -20.96 -10.47
N ARG A 13 -2.24 -21.39 -10.24
CA ARG A 13 -1.81 -21.92 -8.94
C ARG A 13 -1.72 -20.88 -7.82
N ALA A 14 -1.59 -19.60 -8.17
CA ALA A 14 -1.55 -18.51 -7.21
C ALA A 14 -2.94 -18.17 -6.63
N ASN A 15 -4.00 -18.61 -7.30
CA ASN A 15 -5.40 -18.39 -6.91
C ASN A 15 -6.06 -19.64 -6.30
N GLU A 16 -5.31 -20.70 -6.03
CA GLU A 16 -5.83 -21.89 -5.37
C GLU A 16 -5.73 -21.72 -3.84
N PRO A 17 -6.86 -21.66 -3.10
CA PRO A 17 -6.81 -21.61 -1.65
C PRO A 17 -6.23 -22.93 -1.15
N ARG A 18 -5.07 -22.87 -0.49
CA ARG A 18 -4.50 -24.04 0.19
C ARG A 18 -5.36 -24.31 1.42
N GLU A 19 -6.10 -25.42 1.40
CA GLU A 19 -6.73 -25.99 2.60
C GLU A 19 -5.61 -26.53 3.51
N GLY A 20 -5.05 -25.64 4.33
CA GLY A 20 -4.02 -25.97 5.31
C GLY A 20 -4.32 -25.25 6.62
N ASP A 21 -4.72 -26.02 7.62
CA ASP A 21 -4.84 -25.60 9.03
C ASP A 21 -3.56 -24.87 9.49
N GLY A 22 -3.72 -23.64 9.97
CA GLY A 22 -2.69 -22.94 10.73
C GLY A 22 -2.87 -21.43 10.74
N ASP A 23 -3.25 -20.89 11.90
CA ASP A 23 -3.27 -19.48 12.28
C ASP A 23 -2.28 -18.58 11.53
N GLU A 24 -2.74 -17.90 10.48
CA GLU A 24 -2.07 -16.74 9.89
C GLU A 24 -2.93 -15.50 10.05
N SER A 25 -2.62 -14.73 11.11
CA SER A 25 -3.08 -13.36 11.25
C SER A 25 -2.50 -12.51 10.12
N GLN A 26 -3.14 -12.41 8.96
CA GLN A 26 -2.75 -11.46 7.92
C GLN A 26 -3.91 -11.26 6.93
N TRP A 27 -4.56 -10.10 7.06
CA TRP A 27 -5.66 -9.61 6.22
C TRP A 27 -7.02 -10.26 6.51
N ARG A 28 -7.96 -9.42 6.95
CA ARG A 28 -9.30 -9.83 7.40
C ARG A 28 -10.26 -10.13 6.25
N PHE A 29 -9.88 -9.84 5.01
CA PHE A 29 -10.72 -9.99 3.81
C PHE A 29 -9.90 -10.55 2.65
N SER A 30 -10.49 -11.48 1.92
CA SER A 30 -9.92 -12.05 0.70
C SER A 30 -10.07 -11.06 -0.47
N VAL A 31 -9.19 -11.10 -1.47
CA VAL A 31 -9.26 -10.21 -2.65
C VAL A 31 -10.56 -10.40 -3.43
N ASP A 32 -11.09 -11.63 -3.50
CA ASP A 32 -12.37 -11.95 -4.16
C ASP A 32 -13.60 -11.46 -3.38
N GLU A 33 -13.44 -11.14 -2.09
CA GLU A 33 -14.52 -10.67 -1.22
C GLU A 33 -14.75 -9.15 -1.37
N VAL A 34 -13.74 -8.43 -1.85
CA VAL A 34 -13.84 -7.02 -2.24
C VAL A 34 -14.15 -6.91 -3.73
N GLY A 35 -15.43 -7.07 -4.10
CA GLY A 35 -15.88 -6.82 -5.47
C GLY A 35 -15.63 -5.37 -5.93
N PRO A 36 -15.84 -5.01 -7.22
CA PRO A 36 -15.62 -3.64 -7.72
C PRO A 36 -16.44 -2.56 -7.01
N ASN A 37 -17.41 -2.95 -6.18
CA ASN A 37 -18.20 -2.06 -5.34
C ASN A 37 -17.77 -2.05 -3.85
N GLY A 38 -16.77 -2.84 -3.44
CA GLY A 38 -16.18 -2.88 -2.09
C GLY A 38 -17.15 -3.22 -0.95
N VAL A 39 -16.61 -3.58 0.22
CA VAL A 39 -17.39 -3.51 1.48
C VAL A 39 -17.49 -2.03 1.84
N THR A 40 -18.67 -1.44 1.64
CA THR A 40 -18.97 -0.05 2.04
C THR A 40 -19.54 0.02 3.46
N GLU A 41 -19.31 -1.00 4.28
CA GLU A 41 -19.61 -0.89 5.71
C GLU A 41 -18.88 0.34 6.25
N ASP A 42 -19.57 1.09 7.10
CA ASP A 42 -19.18 2.38 7.66
C ASP A 42 -17.74 2.34 8.19
N THR A 43 -16.76 2.65 7.33
CA THR A 43 -15.32 2.58 7.67
C THR A 43 -14.90 3.74 8.56
N HIS A 44 -15.86 4.44 9.18
CA HIS A 44 -15.68 5.73 9.82
C HIS A 44 -15.04 6.80 8.92
N THR A 45 -14.87 6.53 7.62
CA THR A 45 -14.41 7.50 6.64
C THR A 45 -15.65 8.30 6.20
N PRO A 46 -15.74 9.59 6.53
CA PRO A 46 -16.88 10.40 6.14
C PRO A 46 -17.02 10.40 4.61
N ALA A 47 -18.23 10.14 4.11
CA ALA A 47 -18.49 10.07 2.66
C ALA A 47 -18.29 11.43 1.95
N ASP A 48 -18.40 12.52 2.71
CA ASP A 48 -18.46 13.88 2.18
C ASP A 48 -17.33 14.80 2.66
N GLU A 49 -16.50 14.36 3.62
CA GLU A 49 -15.39 15.17 4.15
C GLU A 49 -14.06 14.57 3.67
N PRO A 50 -13.31 15.26 2.78
CA PRO A 50 -11.93 14.90 2.52
C PRO A 50 -11.16 14.83 3.83
N ILE A 51 -10.37 13.77 4.01
CA ILE A 51 -9.50 13.65 5.18
C ILE A 51 -8.40 14.71 5.03
N GLU A 52 -8.66 15.92 5.51
CA GLU A 52 -7.69 17.00 5.43
C GLU A 52 -6.45 16.60 6.23
N PRO A 53 -5.24 16.80 5.67
CA PRO A 53 -4.03 16.60 6.46
C PRO A 53 -4.10 17.52 7.67
N GLY A 54 -3.93 16.94 8.86
CA GLY A 54 -3.86 17.72 10.09
C GLY A 54 -2.75 18.77 10.03
N THR A 55 -2.83 19.74 10.94
CA THR A 55 -1.74 20.72 11.08
C THR A 55 -0.45 19.98 11.46
N ILE A 56 0.66 20.33 10.79
CA ILE A 56 1.97 19.77 11.11
C ILE A 56 2.51 20.42 12.38
N ASP A 57 2.97 19.62 13.35
CA ASP A 57 3.69 20.17 14.49
C ASP A 57 5.05 20.74 14.07
N LEU A 58 5.54 21.71 14.83
CA LEU A 58 6.77 22.43 14.52
C LEU A 58 7.99 21.49 14.53
N GLU A 59 8.02 20.52 15.43
CA GLU A 59 9.08 19.51 15.54
C GLU A 59 9.21 18.70 14.24
N HIS A 60 8.09 18.25 13.69
CA HIS A 60 8.04 17.48 12.44
C HIS A 60 8.47 18.34 11.25
N ALA A 61 8.02 19.60 11.20
CA ALA A 61 8.42 20.54 10.15
C ALA A 61 9.94 20.79 10.13
N VAL A 62 10.56 20.87 11.32
CA VAL A 62 12.03 21.01 11.45
C VAL A 62 12.77 19.80 10.87
N PHE A 63 12.30 18.58 11.12
CA PHE A 63 12.94 17.38 10.56
C PHE A 63 12.87 17.35 9.03
N VAL A 64 11.72 17.69 8.45
CA VAL A 64 11.57 17.79 6.99
C VAL A 64 12.51 18.87 6.43
N GLY A 65 12.54 20.05 7.06
CA GLY A 65 13.44 21.14 6.66
C GLY A 65 14.91 20.75 6.73
N LEU A 66 15.33 20.00 7.76
CA LEU A 66 16.69 19.51 7.92
C LEU A 66 17.06 18.49 6.82
N GLY A 67 16.14 17.59 6.46
CA GLY A 67 16.33 16.67 5.34
C GLY A 67 16.55 17.41 4.01
N VAL A 68 15.68 18.39 3.71
CA VAL A 68 15.80 19.22 2.50
C VAL A 68 17.13 19.98 2.49
N ALA A 69 17.50 20.59 3.62
CA ALA A 69 18.76 21.35 3.74
C ALA A 69 19.99 20.46 3.53
N LEU A 70 19.99 19.24 4.08
CA LEU A 70 21.06 18.28 3.86
C LEU A 70 21.15 17.84 2.39
N THR A 71 20.01 17.50 1.77
CA THR A 71 19.99 17.11 0.36
C THR A 71 20.54 18.24 -0.52
N VAL A 72 20.03 19.46 -0.38
CA VAL A 72 20.53 20.62 -1.13
C VAL A 72 22.00 20.88 -0.82
N GLY A 73 22.41 20.79 0.44
CA GLY A 73 23.79 20.95 0.87
C GLY A 73 24.74 19.97 0.19
N VAL A 74 24.35 18.69 0.08
CA VAL A 74 25.12 17.67 -0.67
C VAL A 74 25.25 18.05 -2.14
N PHE A 75 24.18 18.51 -2.79
CA PHE A 75 24.25 18.93 -4.20
C PHE A 75 25.11 20.17 -4.43
N VAL A 76 25.13 21.12 -3.50
CA VAL A 76 25.90 22.37 -3.63
C VAL A 76 27.38 22.18 -3.27
N LEU A 77 27.68 21.39 -2.23
CA LEU A 77 29.03 21.22 -1.69
C LEU A 77 29.75 19.96 -2.19
N GLY A 78 29.02 19.00 -2.76
CA GLY A 78 29.52 17.70 -3.20
C GLY A 78 29.86 17.60 -4.69
N PHE A 79 29.90 18.73 -5.40
CA PHE A 79 30.43 18.85 -6.78
C PHE A 79 31.93 19.15 -6.75
#